data_AF-A0A2D5BBX6-F1
#
_entry.id   AF-A0A2D5BBX6-F1
#
_cell.length_a   1.000
_cell.length_b   1.000
_cell.length_c   1.000
_cell.angle_alpha   90.00
_cell.angle_beta   90.00
_cell.angle_gamma   90.00
#
_symmetry.space_group_name_H-M   'P 1'
#
loop_
_entity.id
_entity.type
_entity.pdbx_description
1 polymer ?
#
loop_
_entity_poly.entity_id
_entity_poly.type
_entity_poly.pdbx_seq_one_letter_code
_entity_poly.pdbx_strand_id
1 'polypeptide(L)' 'MAVQNIWISCSGTNIGGYWSTPKYAKRLHSFLSLSENERCLGFFYLGVHDSNTSRISRRKNILEKTEWFE' A
#
# COMPACT_ATOMS: atom_id res chain seq x y z
N MET A 1 -6.64 4.11 -5.11
CA MET A 1 -6.74 3.00 -6.09
C MET A 1 -5.37 2.61 -6.66
N ALA A 2 -4.58 3.52 -7.24
CA ALA A 2 -3.28 3.20 -7.85
C ALA A 2 -2.33 2.32 -6.99
N VAL A 3 -2.11 2.67 -5.72
CA VAL A 3 -1.23 1.91 -4.81
C VAL A 3 -1.69 0.46 -4.63
N GLN A 4 -3.00 0.24 -4.50
CA GLN A 4 -3.58 -1.10 -4.39
C GLN A 4 -3.42 -1.87 -5.70
N ASN A 5 -3.59 -1.22 -6.85
CA ASN A 5 -3.41 -1.85 -8.16
C ASN A 5 -1.96 -2.32 -8.35
N ILE A 6 -0.97 -1.51 -7.95
CA ILE A 6 0.44 -1.91 -7.97
C ILE A 6 0.64 -3.15 -7.09
N TRP A 7 0.08 -3.15 -5.87
CA TRP A 7 0.21 -4.27 -4.96
C TRP A 7 -0.43 -5.56 -5.49
N ILE A 8 -1.63 -5.48 -6.07
CA ILE A 8 -2.32 -6.64 -6.68
C ILE A 8 -1.55 -7.15 -7.90
N SER A 9 -0.93 -6.28 -8.70
CA SER A 9 -0.13 -6.68 -9.87
C SER A 9 1.09 -7.52 -9.51
N CYS A 10 1.58 -7.40 -8.27
CA CYS A 10 2.67 -8.23 -7.75
C CYS A 10 2.20 -9.64 -7.34
N SER A 11 0.90 -9.83 -7.12
CA SER A 11 0.33 -11.09 -6.65
C SER A 11 0.58 -12.23 -7.64
N GLY A 12 1.08 -13.37 -7.15
CA GLY A 12 1.40 -14.53 -7.98
C GLY A 12 2.77 -14.46 -8.66
N THR A 13 3.55 -13.40 -8.41
CA THR A 13 4.95 -13.29 -8.83
C THR A 13 5.88 -13.47 -7.63
N ASN A 14 7.20 -13.48 -7.86
CA ASN A 14 8.22 -13.39 -6.82
C ASN A 14 8.51 -11.95 -6.39
N ILE A 15 7.73 -10.98 -6.87
CA ILE A 15 7.83 -9.57 -6.50
C ILE A 15 6.80 -9.27 -5.42
N GLY A 16 7.24 -8.53 -4.40
CA GLY A 16 6.41 -8.10 -3.29
C GLY A 16 6.54 -6.60 -3.06
N GLY A 17 5.51 -6.03 -2.44
CA GLY A 17 5.44 -4.60 -2.17
C GLY A 17 5.12 -4.29 -0.71
N TYR A 18 5.73 -3.22 -0.19
CA TYR A 18 5.38 -2.60 1.09
C TYR A 18 5.10 -1.10 0.88
N TRP A 19 3.95 -0.64 1.37
CA TRP A 19 3.57 0.77 1.32
C TRP A 19 3.78 1.44 2.68
N SER A 20 4.55 2.52 2.71
CA SER A 20 4.81 3.31 3.90
C SER A 20 4.25 4.73 3.76
N THR A 21 3.58 5.21 4.82
CA THR A 21 3.06 6.58 4.94
C THR A 21 3.73 7.34 6.08
N PRO A 22 5.06 7.59 6.02
CA PRO A 22 5.75 8.23 7.13
C PRO A 22 5.25 9.66 7.34
N LYS A 23 5.21 10.11 8.61
CA LYS A 23 4.74 11.46 8.97
C LYS A 23 5.47 12.57 8.20
N TYR A 24 6.75 12.37 7.88
CA TYR A 24 7.57 13.34 7.16
C TYR A 24 7.32 13.36 5.64
N ALA A 25 6.54 12.44 5.05
CA ALA A 25 6.23 12.46 3.61
C ALA A 25 5.62 13.81 3.18
N LYS A 26 4.81 14.43 4.04
CA LYS A 26 4.24 15.77 3.83
C LYS A 26 5.28 16.90 3.72
N ARG A 27 6.49 16.68 4.25
CA ARG A 27 7.60 17.65 4.23
C ARG A 27 8.55 17.45 3.07
N LEU A 28 8.34 16.42 2.24
CA LEU A 28 9.22 16.10 1.11
C LEU A 28 8.91 16.88 -0.16
N HIS A 29 7.92 17.76 -0.14
CA HIS A 29 7.51 18.54 -1.32
C HIS A 29 8.69 19.26 -1.97
N SER A 30 9.41 20.08 -1.20
CA SER A 30 10.58 20.82 -1.69
C SER A 30 11.76 19.90 -2.00
N PHE A 31 12.00 18.87 -1.19
CA PHE A 31 13.09 17.91 -1.40
C PHE A 31 12.95 17.15 -2.72
N LEU A 32 11.72 16.78 -3.09
CA LEU A 32 11.40 16.09 -4.34
C LEU A 32 11.10 17.05 -5.50
N SER A 33 11.23 18.36 -5.28
CA SER A 33 10.92 19.40 -6.28
C SER A 33 9.53 19.26 -6.91
N LEU A 34 8.52 18.96 -6.08
CA LEU A 34 7.14 18.80 -6.53
C LEU A 34 6.51 20.15 -6.92
N SER A 35 5.56 20.12 -7.84
CA SER A 35 4.77 21.29 -8.24
C SER A 35 3.78 21.71 -7.15
N GLU A 36 3.25 22.94 -7.21
CA GLU A 36 2.35 23.50 -6.17
C GLU A 36 1.17 22.59 -5.79
N ASN A 37 0.60 21.89 -6.77
CA ASN A 37 -0.56 21.00 -6.59
C ASN A 37 -0.20 19.51 -6.47
N GLU A 38 1.08 19.18 -6.30
CA GLU A 38 1.56 17.81 -6.10
C GLU A 38 1.88 17.55 -4.64
N ARG A 39 1.74 16.30 -4.20
CA ARG A 39 2.11 15.89 -2.84
C ARG A 39 2.64 14.46 -2.79
N CYS A 40 3.66 14.24 -1.98
CA CYS A 40 4.12 12.89 -1.66
C CYS A 40 3.09 12.20 -0.74
N LEU A 41 2.51 11.09 -1.21
CA LEU A 41 1.55 10.29 -0.45
C LEU A 41 2.21 9.22 0.43
N GLY A 42 3.46 8.88 0.14
CA GLY A 42 4.17 7.76 0.75
C GLY A 42 5.13 7.11 -0.24
N PHE A 43 5.70 5.99 0.17
CA PHE A 43 6.66 5.23 -0.60
C PHE A 43 6.16 3.81 -0.82
N PHE A 44 6.26 3.33 -2.05
CA PHE A 44 6.01 1.94 -2.38
C PHE A 44 7.35 1.24 -2.64
N TYR A 45 7.77 0.42 -1.69
CA TYR A 45 8.99 -0.37 -1.81
C TYR A 45 8.68 -1.66 -2.54
N LEU A 46 9.46 -1.98 -3.57
CA LEU A 46 9.39 -3.25 -4.31
C LEU A 46 10.63 -4.08 -3.99
N GLY A 47 10.47 -5.39 -3.94
CA GLY A 47 11.58 -6.32 -3.77
C GLY A 47 11.21 -7.72 -4.24
N VAL A 48 12.24 -8.47 -4.65
CA VAL A 48 12.10 -9.90 -4.91
C VAL A 48 12.06 -10.64 -3.57
N HIS A 49 11.15 -11.58 -3.42
CA HIS A 49 11.04 -12.43 -2.25
C HIS A 49 10.96 -13.90 -2.64
N ASP A 50 11.48 -14.76 -1.77
CA ASP A 50 11.38 -16.21 -1.86
C ASP A 50 10.49 -16.72 -0.72
N SER A 51 9.26 -16.20 -0.65
CA SER A 51 8.36 -16.53 0.45
C SER A 51 7.55 -17.79 0.10
N ASN A 52 8.00 -18.94 0.58
CA ASN A 52 7.22 -20.18 0.56
C ASN A 52 6.14 -20.24 1.66
N THR A 53 5.98 -19.17 2.43
CA THR A 53 5.11 -19.15 3.62
C THR A 53 3.74 -18.53 3.31
N SER A 54 2.67 -19.28 3.62
CA SER A 54 1.31 -18.76 3.64
C SER A 54 1.17 -17.66 4.70
N ARG A 55 0.67 -16.48 4.30
CA ARG A 55 0.42 -15.37 5.22
C ARG A 55 -0.93 -15.55 5.89
N ILE A 56 -0.94 -15.59 7.23
CA ILE A 56 -2.18 -15.62 8.00
C ILE A 56 -2.82 -14.23 7.99
N SER A 57 -4.05 -14.15 7.49
CA SER A 57 -4.85 -12.92 7.51
C SER A 57 -5.27 -12.59 8.94
N ARG A 58 -5.06 -11.33 9.36
CA ARG A 58 -5.57 -10.79 10.64
C ARG A 58 -6.95 -10.13 10.51
N ARG A 59 -7.68 -10.40 9.41
CA ARG A 59 -9.00 -9.80 9.16
C ARG A 59 -10.03 -10.42 10.12
N LYS A 60 -10.87 -9.57 10.71
CA LYS A 60 -12.05 -9.99 11.49
C LYS A 60 -13.20 -10.36 10.57
N ASN A 61 -14.29 -10.91 11.13
CA ASN A 61 -15.47 -11.25 10.37
C ASN A 61 -16.04 -10.00 9.68
N ILE A 62 -16.51 -10.15 8.44
CA ILE A 62 -17.08 -9.06 7.65
C ILE A 62 -18.32 -8.46 8.32
N LEU A 63 -19.12 -9.29 9.01
CA LEU A 63 -20.33 -8.88 9.71
C LEU A 63 -20.07 -7.87 10.83
N GLU A 64 -18.84 -7.82 11.38
CA GLU A 64 -18.47 -6.82 12.39
C GLU A 64 -18.27 -5.40 11.80
N LYS A 65 -18.22 -5.27 10.47
CA LYS A 65 -17.90 -4.02 9.77
C LYS A 65 -18.90 -3.64 8.68
N THR A 66 -20.00 -4.37 8.55
CA THR A 66 -21.01 -4.15 7.51
C THR A 66 -22.40 -4.20 8.11
N GLU A 67 -23.24 -3.26 7.68
CA GLU A 67 -24.68 -3.25 7.93
C GLU A 67 -25.39 -3.33 6.57
N TRP A 68 -26.43 -4.14 6.49
CA TRP A 68 -27.22 -4.33 5.28
C TRP A 68 -28.60 -3.73 5.51
N PHE A 69 -29.04 -2.88 4.58
CA PHE A 69 -30.36 -2.27 4.58
C PHE A 69 -31.18 -2.90 3.45
N GLU A 70 -32.45 -3.15 3.73
CA GLU A 70 -33.46 -3.51 2.73
C GLU A 70 -34.12 -2.26 2.14
#